data_AF-A0A7J8P7W5-F1
#
_entry.id   AF-A0A7J8P7W5-F1
#
_cell.length_a   1.000
_cell.length_b   1.000
_cell.length_c   1.000
_cell.angle_alpha   90.00
_cell.angle_beta   90.00
_cell.angle_gamma   90.00
#
_symmetry.space_group_name_H-M   'P 1'
#
loop_
_entity.id
_entity.type
_entity.pdbx_description
1 polymer ?
#
loop_
_entity_poly.entity_id
_entity_poly.type
_entity_poly.pdbx_seq_one_letter_code
_entity_poly.pdbx_strand_id
1 'polypeptide(L)'
;MASSSSFSSADAALELLVSCAHAIEDGNLKTADSFLHQIWNLAPEEHGLISKLVRYFAEALVRRAYGLHPSYYTYSNLQIPHPLYYYYYYSRFDINEMVGEAIESAAIGKKGFHLIDFHIPHLYGRGYLFKTLPNRSSDPLSVRITVVLPTFLKNTVDFQEEMEYLTGVGKPLKIELKREDLRIVYANSLGEVDESTLDLRRTNDDEALVVYYNFKFHTLLAEAEAMKKELIKLRQINPEIVIMQEQYANDNDGNFIKRLEYSFRYYSNFFQYYSNLFKSGKPLDYNTAKYYMRQIHNIVACEGRDRIMRHQSLDEWRDLLLTAGFLQIPFQKDVENLHALYWVEEIKEEKGCLVLSHKDCLILFVSCWRPRAGEEHFKFNLNSNKLRQ
;
A
#
# COMPACT_ATOMS: atom_id res chain seq x y z
N MET A 1 -5.49 -32.63 -10.97
CA MET A 1 -6.91 -32.27 -10.79
C MET A 1 -7.16 -32.12 -9.30
N ALA A 2 -7.02 -30.91 -8.74
CA ALA A 2 -7.28 -30.61 -7.32
C ALA A 2 -7.43 -29.09 -7.05
N SER A 3 -7.97 -28.32 -8.01
CA SER A 3 -8.15 -26.86 -7.87
C SER A 3 -9.62 -26.44 -7.71
N SER A 4 -10.56 -27.39 -7.62
CA SER A 4 -12.00 -27.09 -7.55
C SER A 4 -12.58 -27.10 -6.13
N SER A 5 -11.85 -27.54 -5.10
CA SER A 5 -12.38 -27.65 -3.73
C SER A 5 -12.26 -26.38 -2.89
N SER A 6 -11.29 -25.50 -3.16
CA SER A 6 -11.04 -24.30 -2.34
C SER A 6 -11.99 -23.13 -2.63
N PHE A 7 -12.49 -23.01 -3.86
CA PHE A 7 -13.46 -21.97 -4.23
C PHE A 7 -14.83 -22.26 -3.59
N SER A 8 -15.26 -23.52 -3.62
CA SER A 8 -16.50 -23.98 -2.97
C SER A 8 -16.54 -23.68 -1.47
N SER A 9 -15.40 -23.76 -0.76
CA SER A 9 -15.33 -23.43 0.67
C SER A 9 -15.25 -21.93 0.98
N ALA A 10 -14.61 -21.13 0.12
CA ALA A 10 -14.55 -19.68 0.29
C ALA A 10 -15.91 -19.01 0.03
N ASP A 11 -16.65 -19.45 -1.01
CA ASP A 11 -17.97 -18.93 -1.32
C ASP A 11 -18.98 -19.27 -0.21
N ALA A 12 -18.98 -20.52 0.28
CA ALA A 12 -19.81 -20.92 1.42
C ALA A 12 -19.49 -20.12 2.70
N ALA A 13 -18.20 -19.84 2.95
CA ALA A 13 -17.81 -19.00 4.06
C ALA A 13 -18.27 -17.55 3.88
N LEU A 14 -18.21 -17.01 2.66
CA LEU A 14 -18.70 -15.68 2.35
C LEU A 14 -20.21 -15.55 2.61
N GLU A 15 -21.01 -16.53 2.17
CA GLU A 15 -22.46 -16.54 2.41
C GLU A 15 -22.80 -16.48 3.91
N LEU A 16 -22.09 -17.26 4.73
CA LEU A 16 -22.26 -17.24 6.18
C LEU A 16 -21.81 -15.91 6.81
N LEU A 17 -20.68 -15.36 6.36
CA LEU A 17 -20.17 -14.06 6.84
C LEU A 17 -21.14 -12.93 6.50
N VAL A 18 -21.70 -12.91 5.29
CA VAL A 18 -22.72 -11.93 4.85
C VAL A 18 -24.00 -12.09 5.65
N SER A 19 -24.46 -13.33 5.86
CA SER A 19 -25.65 -13.61 6.66
C SER A 19 -25.48 -13.15 8.12
N CYS A 20 -24.29 -13.38 8.69
CA CYS A 20 -23.93 -12.88 10.01
C CYS A 20 -23.91 -11.35 10.05
N ALA A 21 -23.34 -10.71 9.03
CA ALA A 21 -23.27 -9.25 8.91
C ALA A 21 -24.66 -8.62 8.85
N HIS A 22 -25.58 -9.18 8.06
CA HIS A 22 -26.98 -8.76 8.05
C HIS A 22 -27.65 -8.88 9.42
N ALA A 23 -27.48 -10.02 10.09
CA ALA A 23 -28.04 -10.21 11.43
C ALA A 23 -27.50 -9.20 12.46
N ILE A 24 -26.24 -8.78 12.34
CA ILE A 24 -25.63 -7.73 13.17
C ILE A 24 -26.26 -6.37 12.87
N GLU A 25 -26.39 -5.99 11.59
CA GLU A 25 -27.00 -4.71 11.19
C GLU A 25 -28.48 -4.63 11.58
N ASP A 26 -29.19 -5.76 11.59
CA ASP A 26 -30.58 -5.88 12.05
C ASP A 26 -30.70 -5.90 13.60
N GLY A 27 -29.58 -5.90 14.33
CA GLY A 27 -29.55 -6.00 15.80
C GLY A 27 -29.92 -7.39 16.35
N ASN A 28 -30.05 -8.40 15.49
CA ASN A 28 -30.38 -9.76 15.87
C ASN A 28 -29.12 -10.56 16.26
N LEU A 29 -28.55 -10.22 17.41
CA LEU A 29 -27.32 -10.83 17.92
C LEU A 29 -27.45 -12.35 18.16
N LYS A 30 -28.65 -12.86 18.43
CA LYS A 30 -28.88 -14.31 18.60
C LYS A 30 -28.68 -15.06 17.27
N THR A 31 -29.20 -14.53 16.18
CA THR A 31 -28.99 -15.10 14.85
C THR A 31 -27.55 -14.92 14.40
N ALA A 32 -26.93 -13.76 14.67
CA ALA A 32 -25.51 -13.54 14.40
C ALA A 32 -24.62 -14.56 15.11
N ASP A 33 -24.86 -14.82 16.40
CA ASP A 33 -24.14 -15.83 17.19
C ASP A 33 -24.26 -17.25 16.60
N SER A 34 -25.47 -17.62 16.13
CA SER A 34 -25.67 -18.89 15.43
C SER A 34 -24.87 -19.00 14.14
N PHE A 35 -24.74 -17.91 13.37
CA PHE A 35 -23.88 -17.91 12.18
C PHE A 35 -22.40 -17.97 12.55
N LEU A 36 -21.94 -17.22 13.57
CA LEU A 36 -20.56 -17.29 14.06
C LEU A 36 -20.18 -18.71 14.50
N HIS A 37 -21.08 -19.42 15.19
CA HIS A 37 -20.87 -20.83 15.52
C HIS A 37 -20.69 -21.72 14.28
N GLN A 38 -21.48 -21.52 13.23
CA GLN A 38 -21.31 -22.24 11.97
C GLN A 38 -19.98 -21.91 11.29
N ILE A 39 -19.58 -20.63 11.29
CA ILE A 39 -18.32 -20.17 10.72
C ILE A 39 -17.12 -20.81 11.45
N TRP A 40 -17.16 -20.91 12.79
CA TRP A 40 -16.13 -21.57 13.60
C TRP A 40 -15.98 -23.05 13.35
N ASN A 41 -17.08 -23.73 13.03
CA ASN A 41 -17.02 -25.14 12.64
C ASN A 41 -16.53 -25.32 11.20
N LEU A 42 -16.83 -24.38 10.30
CA LEU A 42 -16.39 -24.40 8.90
C LEU A 42 -14.91 -24.05 8.72
N ALA A 43 -14.36 -23.23 9.62
CA ALA A 43 -12.98 -22.73 9.56
C ALA A 43 -12.16 -23.12 10.81
N PRO A 44 -11.78 -24.41 10.97
CA PRO A 44 -10.89 -24.84 12.05
C PRO A 44 -9.46 -24.36 11.78
N GLU A 45 -8.72 -23.96 12.82
CA GLU A 45 -7.38 -23.35 12.69
C GLU A 45 -6.38 -24.20 11.89
N GLU A 46 -6.54 -25.52 11.90
CA GLU A 46 -5.68 -26.48 11.22
C GLU A 46 -5.85 -26.51 9.69
N HIS A 47 -6.91 -25.89 9.14
CA HIS A 47 -7.33 -26.03 7.74
C HIS A 47 -6.71 -24.98 6.80
N GLY A 48 -5.51 -24.49 7.12
CA GLY A 48 -4.72 -23.64 6.23
C GLY A 48 -5.16 -22.17 6.16
N LEU A 49 -4.65 -21.45 5.15
CA LEU A 49 -4.72 -19.99 5.10
C LEU A 49 -6.14 -19.44 4.90
N ILE A 50 -7.00 -20.14 4.15
CA ILE A 50 -8.38 -19.70 3.93
C ILE A 50 -9.21 -19.83 5.20
N SER A 51 -9.02 -20.90 5.98
CA SER A 51 -9.64 -21.00 7.31
C SER A 51 -9.20 -19.82 8.21
N LYS A 52 -7.90 -19.52 8.23
CA LYS A 52 -7.37 -18.37 8.97
C LYS A 52 -7.99 -17.05 8.54
N LEU A 53 -8.17 -16.84 7.23
CA LEU A 53 -8.82 -15.66 6.67
C LEU A 53 -10.27 -15.53 7.16
N VAL A 54 -11.06 -16.60 7.06
CA VAL A 54 -12.45 -16.64 7.52
C VAL A 54 -12.53 -16.29 9.01
N ARG A 55 -11.55 -16.73 9.80
CA ARG A 55 -11.40 -16.34 11.22
C ARG A 55 -11.16 -14.86 11.44
N TYR A 56 -10.31 -14.22 10.65
CA TYR A 56 -10.12 -12.78 10.75
C TYR A 56 -11.40 -11.99 10.45
N PHE A 57 -12.20 -12.44 9.49
CA PHE A 57 -13.49 -11.80 9.19
C PHE A 57 -14.52 -11.99 10.30
N ALA A 58 -14.67 -13.19 10.84
CA ALA A 58 -15.59 -13.43 11.94
C ALA A 58 -15.16 -12.76 13.25
N GLU A 59 -13.85 -12.68 13.55
CA GLU A 59 -13.34 -11.85 14.65
C GLU A 59 -13.68 -10.37 14.45
N ALA A 60 -13.59 -9.86 13.22
CA ALA A 60 -13.97 -8.49 12.91
C ALA A 60 -15.48 -8.25 13.04
N LEU A 61 -16.32 -9.21 12.66
CA LEU A 61 -17.78 -9.15 12.87
C LEU A 61 -18.14 -9.14 14.35
N VAL A 62 -17.47 -9.96 15.18
CA VAL A 62 -17.63 -9.90 16.63
C VAL A 62 -17.26 -8.51 17.15
N ARG A 63 -16.11 -7.96 16.74
CA ARG A 63 -15.72 -6.59 17.14
C ARG A 63 -16.77 -5.56 16.74
N ARG A 64 -17.32 -5.65 15.52
CA ARG A 64 -18.40 -4.78 15.05
C ARG A 64 -19.63 -4.88 15.93
N ALA A 65 -20.11 -6.11 16.21
CA ALA A 65 -21.31 -6.36 17.00
C ALA A 65 -21.22 -5.77 18.41
N TYR A 66 -20.03 -5.73 19.00
CA TYR A 66 -19.78 -5.17 20.33
C TYR A 66 -19.30 -3.71 20.32
N GLY A 67 -19.19 -3.06 19.16
CA GLY A 67 -18.66 -1.69 19.07
C GLY A 67 -17.19 -1.56 19.51
N LEU A 68 -16.41 -2.62 19.34
CA LEU A 68 -15.01 -2.68 19.74
C LEU A 68 -14.12 -2.13 18.63
N HIS A 69 -13.79 -0.84 18.74
CA HIS A 69 -12.92 -0.13 17.81
C HIS A 69 -11.64 0.31 18.54
N PRO A 70 -10.63 -0.56 18.67
CA PRO A 70 -9.36 -0.13 19.25
C PRO A 70 -8.85 1.07 18.47
N SER A 71 -8.38 2.11 19.17
CA SER A 71 -7.81 3.27 18.49
C SER A 71 -6.68 2.81 17.57
N TYR A 72 -6.54 3.44 16.41
CA TYR A 72 -5.46 3.12 15.47
C TYR A 72 -4.07 3.15 16.13
N TYR A 73 -3.88 4.08 17.08
CA TYR A 73 -2.67 4.17 17.90
C TYR A 73 -2.43 2.91 18.75
N THR A 74 -3.49 2.23 19.20
CA THR A 74 -3.40 0.93 19.89
C THR A 74 -3.09 -0.22 18.91
N TYR A 75 -3.57 -0.14 17.66
CA TYR A 75 -3.21 -1.10 16.60
C TYR A 75 -1.74 -0.98 16.18
N SER A 76 -1.18 0.22 16.21
CA SER A 76 0.20 0.51 15.83
C SER A 76 1.24 0.31 16.95
N ASN A 77 0.85 0.45 18.23
CA ASN A 77 1.76 0.31 19.39
C ASN A 77 2.19 -1.13 19.73
N LEU A 78 1.65 -2.15 19.07
CA LEU A 78 2.03 -3.55 19.28
C LEU A 78 2.85 -4.06 18.10
N GLN A 79 4.11 -3.62 18.02
CA GLN A 79 5.16 -4.05 17.07
C GLN A 79 4.65 -4.10 15.61
N ILE A 80 5.23 -3.27 14.76
CA ILE A 80 5.18 -3.46 13.31
C ILE A 80 6.50 -4.15 12.94
N PRO A 81 6.66 -5.49 13.10
CA PRO A 81 7.73 -6.15 12.38
C PRO A 81 7.26 -6.23 10.93
N HIS A 82 7.88 -5.44 10.09
CA HIS A 82 8.02 -5.57 8.64
C HIS A 82 7.15 -6.68 7.97
N PRO A 83 5.83 -6.46 7.78
CA PRO A 83 4.94 -7.45 7.15
C PRO A 83 5.20 -7.63 5.65
N LEU A 84 6.10 -6.83 5.10
CA LEU A 84 6.54 -6.98 3.72
C LEU A 84 7.77 -7.88 3.59
N TYR A 85 8.48 -8.35 4.64
CA TYR A 85 9.81 -8.95 4.43
C TYR A 85 9.72 -10.18 3.52
N TYR A 86 8.63 -10.94 3.66
CA TYR A 86 8.35 -12.12 2.85
C TYR A 86 7.68 -11.83 1.50
N TYR A 87 6.74 -10.87 1.40
CA TYR A 87 6.21 -10.44 0.10
C TYR A 87 7.36 -9.87 -0.76
N TYR A 88 8.19 -9.05 -0.13
CA TYR A 88 9.33 -8.36 -0.66
C TYR A 88 10.54 -9.24 -0.98
N TYR A 89 10.65 -10.45 -0.42
CA TYR A 89 11.70 -11.39 -0.82
C TYR A 89 11.35 -12.16 -2.10
N TYR A 90 10.05 -12.32 -2.41
CA TYR A 90 9.62 -13.25 -3.46
C TYR A 90 8.83 -12.59 -4.62
N SER A 91 8.17 -11.45 -4.43
CA SER A 91 7.45 -10.73 -5.50
C SER A 91 8.34 -9.76 -6.30
N ARG A 92 9.68 -9.91 -6.19
CA ARG A 92 10.56 -8.74 -6.11
C ARG A 92 11.15 -8.22 -7.42
N PHE A 93 11.42 -9.03 -8.42
CA PHE A 93 12.27 -8.53 -9.51
C PHE A 93 11.53 -7.55 -10.41
N ASP A 94 10.37 -7.93 -10.94
CA ASP A 94 9.82 -7.21 -12.09
C ASP A 94 9.16 -5.87 -11.72
N ILE A 95 8.35 -5.81 -10.65
CA ILE A 95 7.67 -4.55 -10.28
C ILE A 95 8.65 -3.50 -9.76
N ASN A 96 9.63 -3.92 -8.96
CA ASN A 96 10.65 -3.00 -8.46
C ASN A 96 11.58 -2.54 -9.58
N GLU A 97 11.88 -3.40 -10.56
CA GLU A 97 12.58 -3.02 -11.77
C GLU A 97 11.78 -1.97 -12.55
N MET A 98 10.48 -2.17 -12.77
CA MET A 98 9.63 -1.19 -13.46
C MET A 98 9.49 0.14 -12.71
N VAL A 99 9.34 0.11 -11.39
CA VAL A 99 9.39 1.32 -10.55
C VAL A 99 10.75 2.01 -10.71
N GLY A 100 11.83 1.23 -10.70
CA GLY A 100 13.18 1.73 -10.89
C GLY A 100 13.41 2.35 -12.27
N GLU A 101 12.89 1.77 -13.35
CA GLU A 101 12.94 2.31 -14.71
C GLU A 101 12.15 3.61 -14.85
N ALA A 102 10.97 3.70 -14.21
CA ALA A 102 10.19 4.94 -14.17
C ALA A 102 10.97 6.06 -13.45
N ILE A 103 11.69 5.71 -12.40
CA ILE A 103 12.58 6.63 -11.67
C ILE A 103 13.79 7.02 -12.52
N GLU A 104 14.42 6.06 -13.18
CA GLU A 104 15.54 6.30 -14.10
C GLU A 104 15.13 7.32 -15.15
N SER A 105 13.98 7.09 -15.79
CA SER A 105 13.41 7.95 -16.82
C SER A 105 13.18 9.38 -16.33
N ALA A 106 12.66 9.54 -15.11
CA ALA A 106 12.49 10.85 -14.47
C ALA A 106 13.82 11.52 -14.11
N ALA A 107 14.88 10.74 -13.86
CA ALA A 107 16.20 11.25 -13.52
C ALA A 107 17.11 11.51 -14.73
N ILE A 108 16.68 11.21 -15.96
CA ILE A 108 17.48 11.44 -17.17
C ILE A 108 17.89 12.92 -17.26
N GLY A 109 19.18 13.17 -17.46
CA GLY A 109 19.74 14.52 -17.54
C GLY A 109 19.93 15.24 -16.19
N LYS A 110 19.36 14.76 -15.09
CA LYS A 110 19.43 15.39 -13.76
C LYS A 110 20.72 15.04 -12.99
N LYS A 111 21.33 16.02 -12.32
CA LYS A 111 22.59 15.85 -11.54
C LYS A 111 22.34 15.49 -10.07
N GLY A 112 21.12 15.68 -9.59
CA GLY A 112 20.69 15.26 -8.26
C GLY A 112 19.46 14.37 -8.31
N PHE A 113 19.25 13.61 -7.26
CA PHE A 113 18.08 12.76 -7.05
C PHE A 113 17.61 12.88 -5.60
N HIS A 114 16.34 13.22 -5.40
CA HIS A 114 15.70 13.26 -4.10
C HIS A 114 14.49 12.32 -4.08
N LEU A 115 14.56 11.30 -3.23
CA LEU A 115 13.44 10.41 -2.95
C LEU A 115 12.71 10.86 -1.69
N ILE A 116 11.40 11.09 -1.81
CA ILE A 116 10.47 11.16 -0.67
C ILE A 116 9.75 9.81 -0.60
N ASP A 117 9.93 9.07 0.50
CA ASP A 117 9.41 7.71 0.68
C ASP A 117 8.48 7.62 1.90
N PHE A 118 7.50 6.74 1.80
CA PHE A 118 6.55 6.41 2.86
C PHE A 118 6.72 4.99 3.39
N HIS A 119 7.87 4.36 3.14
CA HIS A 119 8.18 3.03 3.63
C HIS A 119 8.29 2.99 5.15
N ILE A 120 7.54 2.09 5.79
CA ILE A 120 7.51 1.90 7.24
C ILE A 120 8.21 0.58 7.61
N PRO A 121 9.03 0.52 8.68
CA PRO A 121 9.80 1.59 9.34
C PRO A 121 11.28 1.61 8.89
N HIS A 122 11.69 0.67 8.04
CA HIS A 122 13.07 0.51 7.57
C HIS A 122 13.15 0.75 6.08
N LEU A 123 14.29 1.23 5.58
CA LEU A 123 14.57 1.38 4.15
C LEU A 123 15.10 0.10 3.53
N TYR A 124 15.06 -1.01 4.27
CA TYR A 124 15.49 -2.30 3.78
C TYR A 124 14.87 -2.60 2.43
N GLY A 125 15.77 -2.78 1.49
CA GLY A 125 15.51 -3.07 0.11
C GLY A 125 15.22 -1.91 -0.82
N ARG A 126 15.02 -0.69 -0.34
CA ARG A 126 15.07 0.50 -1.21
C ARG A 126 16.41 0.62 -1.93
N GLY A 127 17.40 -0.15 -1.50
CA GLY A 127 18.64 -0.37 -2.22
C GLY A 127 18.52 -0.74 -3.71
N TYR A 128 17.41 -1.33 -4.17
CA TYR A 128 17.23 -1.58 -5.61
C TYR A 128 17.05 -0.26 -6.39
N LEU A 129 16.45 0.77 -5.80
CA LEU A 129 16.20 2.05 -6.45
C LEU A 129 17.50 2.74 -6.84
N PHE A 130 18.54 2.62 -6.01
CA PHE A 130 19.85 3.18 -6.34
C PHE A 130 20.49 2.48 -7.54
N LYS A 131 20.20 1.19 -7.76
CA LYS A 131 20.75 0.43 -8.89
C LYS A 131 20.16 0.86 -10.23
N THR A 132 18.96 1.47 -10.22
CA THR A 132 18.30 1.96 -11.42
C THR A 132 18.57 3.44 -11.67
N LEU A 133 19.36 4.11 -10.83
CA LEU A 133 19.76 5.48 -11.09
C LEU A 133 20.76 5.53 -12.26
N PRO A 134 20.69 6.55 -13.14
CA PRO A 134 21.58 6.66 -14.28
C PRO A 134 23.06 6.64 -13.84
N ASN A 135 23.82 5.65 -14.30
CA ASN A 135 25.24 5.56 -14.01
C ASN A 135 26.00 6.62 -14.83
N ARG A 136 26.70 7.52 -14.14
CA ARG A 136 27.48 8.61 -14.77
C ARG A 136 28.96 8.33 -14.64
N SER A 137 29.67 8.37 -15.75
CA SER A 137 31.12 8.14 -15.81
C SER A 137 31.94 9.34 -15.33
N SER A 138 31.39 10.56 -15.38
CA SER A 138 32.14 11.80 -15.17
C SER A 138 31.88 12.50 -13.83
N ASP A 139 30.65 12.45 -13.28
CA ASP A 139 30.30 13.11 -12.01
C ASP A 139 29.40 12.22 -11.13
N PRO A 140 29.65 12.10 -9.81
CA PRO A 140 28.78 11.39 -8.89
C PRO A 140 27.39 12.03 -8.83
N LEU A 141 26.35 11.20 -8.86
CA LEU A 141 24.97 11.65 -8.66
C LEU A 141 24.77 12.03 -7.18
N SER A 142 24.34 13.27 -6.92
CA SER A 142 23.93 13.66 -5.55
C SER A 142 22.61 12.99 -5.21
N VAL A 143 22.54 12.30 -4.07
CA VAL A 143 21.36 11.54 -3.64
C VAL A 143 20.90 12.03 -2.28
N ARG A 144 19.62 12.34 -2.16
CA ARG A 144 18.93 12.71 -0.92
C ARG A 144 17.70 11.84 -0.73
N ILE A 145 17.39 11.50 0.51
CA ILE A 145 16.27 10.65 0.89
C ILE A 145 15.54 11.32 2.04
N THR A 146 14.22 11.38 1.95
CA THR A 146 13.34 11.84 3.02
C THR A 146 12.29 10.77 3.27
N VAL A 147 12.28 10.20 4.46
CA VAL A 147 11.29 9.20 4.87
C VAL A 147 10.25 9.89 5.73
N VAL A 148 8.99 9.82 5.34
CA VAL A 148 7.87 10.40 6.08
C VAL A 148 7.11 9.27 6.78
N LEU A 149 7.17 9.28 8.12
CA LEU A 149 6.66 8.24 8.98
C LEU A 149 5.63 8.79 9.96
N PRO A 150 4.56 8.03 10.27
CA PRO A 150 3.64 8.39 11.34
C PRO A 150 4.34 8.67 12.67
N THR A 151 3.82 9.64 13.43
CA THR A 151 4.45 10.15 14.65
C THR A 151 4.65 9.10 15.74
N PHE A 152 3.81 8.07 15.79
CA PHE A 152 3.94 6.97 16.75
C PHE A 152 5.19 6.08 16.49
N LEU A 153 5.84 6.19 15.32
CA LEU A 153 7.07 5.48 14.99
C LEU A 153 8.34 6.22 15.43
N LYS A 154 8.21 7.36 16.11
CA LYS A 154 9.36 8.19 16.50
C LYS A 154 10.45 7.46 17.28
N ASN A 155 10.05 6.44 18.04
CA ASN A 155 10.96 5.67 18.90
C ASN A 155 11.28 4.28 18.33
N THR A 156 10.87 3.97 17.09
CA THR A 156 11.10 2.65 16.47
C THR A 156 12.19 2.65 15.41
N VAL A 157 12.59 3.82 14.91
CA VAL A 157 13.58 3.95 13.84
C VAL A 157 14.98 4.11 14.45
N ASP A 158 15.89 3.19 14.13
CA ASP A 158 17.31 3.37 14.38
C ASP A 158 17.94 4.07 13.17
N PHE A 159 18.12 5.40 13.29
CA PHE A 159 18.69 6.20 12.21
C PHE A 159 20.09 5.72 11.79
N GLN A 160 20.90 5.23 12.74
CA GLN A 160 22.26 4.80 12.44
C GLN A 160 22.25 3.52 11.61
N GLU A 161 21.39 2.56 11.96
CA GLU A 161 21.19 1.32 11.19
C GLU A 161 20.73 1.62 9.75
N GLU A 162 19.77 2.54 9.58
CA GLU A 162 19.29 2.94 8.25
C GLU A 162 20.39 3.61 7.42
N MET A 163 21.18 4.49 8.02
CA MET A 163 22.31 5.13 7.35
C MET A 163 23.39 4.14 6.93
N GLU A 164 23.72 3.17 7.80
CA GLU A 164 24.69 2.12 7.50
C GLU A 164 24.23 1.25 6.33
N TYR A 165 22.95 0.84 6.33
CA TYR A 165 22.37 0.10 5.23
C TYR A 165 22.47 0.86 3.91
N LEU A 166 21.99 2.11 3.88
CA LEU A 166 21.99 2.92 2.66
C LEU A 166 23.40 3.19 2.14
N THR A 167 24.35 3.52 3.03
CA THR A 167 25.75 3.73 2.67
C THR A 167 26.37 2.45 2.11
N GLY A 168 26.04 1.31 2.70
CA GLY A 168 26.47 -0.01 2.21
C GLY A 168 25.97 -0.31 0.80
N VAL A 169 24.73 0.05 0.48
CA VAL A 169 24.18 -0.11 -0.88
C VAL A 169 24.75 0.93 -1.86
N GLY A 170 24.98 2.17 -1.42
CA GLY A 170 25.51 3.25 -2.27
C GLY A 170 26.97 3.04 -2.69
N LYS A 171 27.80 2.47 -1.82
CA LYS A 171 29.24 2.26 -2.05
C LYS A 171 29.59 1.54 -3.37
N PRO A 172 29.02 0.36 -3.70
CA PRO A 172 29.29 -0.31 -4.98
C PRO A 172 28.79 0.49 -6.20
N LEU A 173 27.85 1.41 -5.99
CA LEU A 173 27.27 2.28 -7.03
C LEU A 173 27.97 3.63 -7.13
N LYS A 174 29.04 3.86 -6.35
CA LYS A 174 29.76 5.14 -6.25
C LYS A 174 28.86 6.31 -5.83
N ILE A 175 27.83 6.02 -5.05
CA ILE A 175 26.97 7.01 -4.41
C ILE A 175 27.49 7.20 -2.98
N GLU A 176 27.95 8.41 -2.67
CA GLU A 176 28.37 8.79 -1.33
C GLU A 176 27.21 9.47 -0.61
N LEU A 177 26.69 8.81 0.44
CA LEU A 177 25.62 9.36 1.28
C LEU A 177 26.21 9.86 2.59
N LYS A 178 25.86 11.10 2.94
CA LYS A 178 26.20 11.75 4.20
C LYS A 178 24.98 11.78 5.11
N ARG A 179 25.19 12.12 6.39
CA ARG A 179 24.12 12.17 7.39
C ARG A 179 22.99 13.12 6.98
N GLU A 180 23.33 14.25 6.40
CA GLU A 180 22.39 15.28 5.93
C GLU A 180 21.53 14.85 4.72
N ASP A 181 21.97 13.80 4.02
CA ASP A 181 21.27 13.27 2.85
C ASP A 181 20.08 12.38 3.24
N LEU A 182 20.04 11.84 4.46
CA LEU A 182 18.87 11.13 5.00
C LEU A 182 18.13 12.01 6.01
N ARG A 183 16.84 12.20 5.75
CA ARG A 183 15.93 12.92 6.66
C ARG A 183 14.79 12.00 7.06
N ILE A 184 14.55 11.85 8.36
CA ILE A 184 13.37 11.17 8.89
C ILE A 184 12.40 12.22 9.43
N VAL A 185 11.19 12.22 8.89
CA VAL A 185 10.15 13.21 9.17
C VAL A 185 8.98 12.49 9.82
N TYR A 186 8.60 12.94 11.01
CA TYR A 186 7.49 12.35 11.74
C TYR A 186 6.21 13.12 11.49
N ALA A 187 5.45 12.68 10.49
CA ALA A 187 4.17 13.23 10.05
C ALA A 187 3.30 12.12 9.45
N ASN A 188 1.97 12.21 9.55
CA ASN A 188 1.11 11.17 8.97
C ASN A 188 0.98 11.30 7.45
N SER A 189 1.32 12.45 6.88
CA SER A 189 1.18 12.80 5.46
C SER A 189 2.16 13.92 5.08
N LEU A 190 2.45 14.15 3.79
CA LEU A 190 3.17 15.35 3.34
C LEU A 190 2.42 16.63 3.70
N GLY A 191 1.08 16.59 3.66
CA GLY A 191 0.22 17.72 4.00
C GLY A 191 0.39 18.23 5.44
N GLU A 192 0.98 17.43 6.33
CA GLU A 192 1.30 17.79 7.71
C GLU A 192 2.74 18.28 7.91
N VAL A 193 3.61 18.18 6.90
CA VAL A 193 5.02 18.60 7.02
C VAL A 193 5.11 20.13 7.00
N ASP A 194 5.66 20.68 8.08
CA ASP A 194 5.87 22.11 8.24
C ASP A 194 7.06 22.60 7.41
N GLU A 195 6.79 23.46 6.42
CA GLU A 195 7.78 24.03 5.51
C GLU A 195 8.83 24.89 6.21
N SER A 196 8.51 25.47 7.36
CA SER A 196 9.48 26.24 8.16
C SER A 196 10.56 25.35 8.77
N THR A 197 10.27 24.05 8.90
CA THR A 197 11.19 23.06 9.49
C THR A 197 11.89 22.22 8.43
N LEU A 198 11.25 22.03 7.27
CA LEU A 198 11.79 21.19 6.21
C LEU A 198 11.27 21.62 4.84
N ASP A 199 12.18 22.13 4.01
CA ASP A 199 11.89 22.31 2.59
C ASP A 199 12.02 20.96 1.85
N LEU A 200 10.88 20.49 1.34
CA LEU A 200 10.75 19.28 0.53
C LEU A 200 10.93 19.55 -0.96
N ARG A 201 11.06 20.82 -1.37
CA ARG A 201 11.29 21.20 -2.77
C ARG A 201 12.69 20.76 -3.22
N ARG A 202 12.85 20.82 -4.53
CA ARG A 202 14.15 20.66 -5.18
C ARG A 202 15.09 21.75 -4.70
N THR A 203 16.34 21.39 -4.43
CA THR A 203 17.40 22.32 -4.06
C THR A 203 17.88 23.14 -5.27
N ASN A 204 17.74 22.60 -6.49
CA ASN A 204 18.02 23.26 -7.76
C ASN A 204 17.28 22.54 -8.93
N ASP A 205 17.26 23.16 -10.10
CA ASP A 205 16.56 22.63 -11.29
C ASP A 205 17.19 21.33 -11.85
N ASP A 206 18.44 21.04 -11.48
CA ASP A 206 19.18 19.84 -11.83
C ASP A 206 18.88 18.64 -10.89
N GLU A 207 18.04 18.80 -9.85
CA GLU A 207 17.60 17.71 -8.96
C GLU A 207 16.27 17.08 -9.45
N ALA A 208 16.26 15.76 -9.64
CA ALA A 208 15.04 14.98 -9.84
C ALA A 208 14.34 14.74 -8.49
N LEU A 209 13.12 15.24 -8.33
CA LEU A 209 12.31 14.96 -7.14
C LEU A 209 11.31 13.83 -7.42
N VAL A 210 11.42 12.73 -6.67
CA VAL A 210 10.55 11.56 -6.76
C VAL A 210 9.79 11.38 -5.47
N VAL A 211 8.47 11.19 -5.55
CA VAL A 211 7.66 10.80 -4.38
C VAL A 211 7.14 9.39 -4.59
N TYR A 212 7.44 8.48 -3.67
CA TYR A 212 7.02 7.09 -3.74
C TYR A 212 6.09 6.73 -2.58
N TYR A 213 4.81 6.56 -2.91
CA TYR A 213 3.79 6.02 -2.02
C TYR A 213 3.68 4.52 -2.21
N ASN A 214 4.14 3.77 -1.20
CA ASN A 214 4.04 2.33 -1.16
C ASN A 214 3.03 1.92 -0.08
N PHE A 215 1.82 1.53 -0.50
CA PHE A 215 0.69 1.18 0.38
C PHE A 215 0.40 2.25 1.44
N LYS A 216 0.17 3.49 1.00
CA LYS A 216 0.02 4.65 1.89
C LYS A 216 -1.16 5.55 1.53
N PHE A 217 -1.42 5.75 0.24
CA PHE A 217 -2.44 6.66 -0.26
C PHE A 217 -3.82 6.26 0.24
N HIS A 218 -4.13 4.97 0.29
CA HIS A 218 -5.39 4.45 0.81
C HIS A 218 -5.70 4.91 2.23
N THR A 219 -4.68 5.09 3.08
CA THR A 219 -4.88 5.54 4.48
C THR A 219 -5.35 7.00 4.58
N LEU A 220 -5.01 7.83 3.59
CA LEU A 220 -5.36 9.25 3.58
C LEU A 220 -6.83 9.48 3.23
N LEU A 221 -7.52 8.49 2.67
CA LEU A 221 -8.95 8.56 2.36
C LEU A 221 -9.83 8.56 3.61
N ALA A 222 -9.28 8.22 4.78
CA ALA A 222 -9.98 8.27 6.06
C ALA A 222 -10.47 9.70 6.40
N GLU A 223 -9.70 10.70 5.98
CA GLU A 223 -10.01 12.10 6.20
C GLU A 223 -9.84 12.91 4.91
N ALA A 224 -10.95 13.39 4.36
CA ALA A 224 -10.96 14.16 3.12
C ALA A 224 -10.02 15.37 3.12
N GLU A 225 -9.87 16.03 4.27
CA GLU A 225 -8.98 17.17 4.41
C GLU A 225 -7.49 16.76 4.39
N ALA A 226 -7.15 15.57 4.92
CA ALA A 226 -5.80 15.02 4.84
C ALA A 226 -5.42 14.71 3.38
N MET A 227 -6.29 14.01 2.65
CA MET A 227 -6.09 13.75 1.21
C MET A 227 -5.96 15.05 0.41
N LYS A 228 -6.81 16.04 0.70
CA LYS A 228 -6.74 17.36 0.03
C LYS A 228 -5.41 18.07 0.29
N LYS A 229 -4.96 18.13 1.56
CA LYS A 229 -3.68 18.74 1.92
C LYS A 229 -2.51 18.00 1.26
N GLU A 230 -2.57 16.68 1.17
CA GLU A 230 -1.56 15.87 0.49
C GLU A 230 -1.42 16.26 -0.98
N LEU A 231 -2.54 16.29 -1.71
CA LEU A 231 -2.57 16.61 -3.13
C LEU A 231 -2.11 18.07 -3.39
N ILE A 232 -2.49 19.00 -2.52
CA ILE A 232 -1.99 20.39 -2.57
C ILE A 232 -0.48 20.41 -2.37
N LYS A 233 0.04 19.72 -1.35
CA LYS A 233 1.48 19.69 -1.05
C LYS A 233 2.28 19.07 -2.20
N LEU A 234 1.80 17.97 -2.78
CA LEU A 234 2.43 17.34 -3.95
C LEU A 234 2.55 18.32 -5.12
N ARG A 235 1.53 19.14 -5.37
CA ARG A 235 1.61 20.19 -6.39
C ARG A 235 2.58 21.30 -6.03
N GLN A 236 2.64 21.70 -4.76
CA GLN A 236 3.55 22.75 -4.27
C GLN A 236 5.02 22.34 -4.36
N ILE A 237 5.35 21.06 -4.12
CA ILE A 237 6.73 20.56 -4.23
C ILE A 237 7.10 20.18 -5.67
N ASN A 238 6.09 20.06 -6.55
CA ASN A 238 6.22 19.82 -7.99
C ASN A 238 7.23 18.71 -8.36
N PRO A 239 7.00 17.45 -7.92
CA PRO A 239 7.89 16.34 -8.20
C PRO A 239 7.91 16.03 -9.70
N GLU A 240 9.03 15.45 -10.14
CA GLU A 240 9.18 14.96 -11.51
C GLU A 240 8.25 13.78 -11.76
N ILE A 241 8.12 12.92 -10.73
CA ILE A 241 7.24 11.76 -10.74
C ILE A 241 6.73 11.45 -9.34
N VAL A 242 5.45 11.10 -9.26
CA VAL A 242 4.77 10.51 -8.11
C VAL A 242 4.44 9.07 -8.48
N ILE A 243 4.95 8.12 -7.73
CA ILE A 243 4.71 6.69 -7.92
C ILE A 243 3.77 6.23 -6.81
N MET A 244 2.66 5.62 -7.20
CA MET A 244 1.70 5.06 -6.28
C MET A 244 1.60 3.55 -6.52
N GLN A 245 2.03 2.78 -5.53
CA GLN A 245 1.85 1.34 -5.45
C GLN A 245 0.78 1.03 -4.39
N GLU A 246 -0.32 0.41 -4.81
CA GLU A 246 -1.49 0.17 -3.96
C GLU A 246 -2.10 -1.21 -4.21
N GLN A 247 -2.85 -1.70 -3.22
CA GLN A 247 -3.63 -2.93 -3.33
C GLN A 247 -4.72 -2.79 -4.39
N TYR A 248 -4.93 -3.82 -5.23
CA TYR A 248 -6.04 -3.84 -6.19
C TYR A 248 -7.31 -4.32 -5.48
N ALA A 249 -7.81 -3.49 -4.57
CA ALA A 249 -8.98 -3.76 -3.74
C ALA A 249 -10.02 -2.64 -3.90
N ASN A 250 -11.28 -2.96 -3.60
CA ASN A 250 -12.38 -2.00 -3.64
C ASN A 250 -13.22 -2.12 -2.36
N ASP A 251 -12.61 -1.83 -1.21
CA ASP A 251 -13.18 -2.02 0.12
C ASP A 251 -13.51 -0.69 0.83
N ASN A 252 -13.77 0.37 0.06
CA ASN A 252 -14.18 1.67 0.58
C ASN A 252 -15.67 2.01 0.29
N ASP A 253 -16.51 1.02 -0.01
CA ASP A 253 -17.95 1.23 -0.19
C ASP A 253 -18.60 1.68 1.14
N GLY A 254 -19.55 2.62 1.06
CA GLY A 254 -20.31 3.11 2.20
C GLY A 254 -21.29 2.10 2.77
N ASN A 255 -21.75 1.15 1.95
CA ASN A 255 -22.55 0.02 2.39
C ASN A 255 -21.65 -1.04 3.03
N PHE A 256 -21.85 -1.30 4.32
CA PHE A 256 -21.04 -2.26 5.07
C PHE A 256 -21.04 -3.67 4.47
N ILE A 257 -22.20 -4.18 4.03
CA ILE A 257 -22.31 -5.53 3.46
C ILE A 257 -21.50 -5.64 2.17
N LYS A 258 -21.64 -4.69 1.25
CA LYS A 258 -20.84 -4.64 0.02
C LYS A 258 -19.35 -4.56 0.33
N ARG A 259 -18.97 -3.72 1.30
CA ARG A 259 -17.58 -3.58 1.73
C ARG A 259 -17.02 -4.89 2.29
N LEU A 260 -17.79 -5.63 3.08
CA LEU A 260 -17.41 -6.95 3.57
C LEU A 260 -17.22 -7.94 2.42
N GLU A 261 -18.14 -7.98 1.45
CA GLU A 261 -18.05 -8.87 0.30
C GLU A 261 -16.82 -8.59 -0.57
N TYR A 262 -16.59 -7.32 -0.91
CA TYR A 262 -15.45 -6.91 -1.74
C TYR A 262 -14.12 -7.16 -1.04
N SER A 263 -14.01 -6.85 0.25
CA SER A 263 -12.81 -7.14 1.03
C SER A 263 -12.56 -8.63 1.15
N PHE A 264 -13.58 -9.45 1.44
CA PHE A 264 -13.40 -10.90 1.56
C PHE A 264 -12.93 -11.52 0.24
N ARG A 265 -13.52 -11.13 -0.89
CA ARG A 265 -13.09 -11.60 -2.21
C ARG A 265 -11.64 -11.24 -2.48
N TYR A 266 -11.23 -10.00 -2.23
CA TYR A 266 -9.85 -9.57 -2.41
C TYR A 266 -8.87 -10.36 -1.52
N TYR A 267 -9.11 -10.44 -0.22
CA TYR A 267 -8.21 -11.16 0.69
C TYR A 267 -8.23 -12.67 0.46
N SER A 268 -9.36 -13.26 0.05
CA SER A 268 -9.43 -14.67 -0.35
C SER A 268 -8.51 -14.95 -1.52
N ASN A 269 -8.61 -14.13 -2.58
CA ASN A 269 -7.73 -14.20 -3.73
C ASN A 269 -6.24 -14.07 -3.34
N PHE A 270 -5.92 -13.10 -2.48
CA PHE A 270 -4.56 -12.92 -1.98
C PHE A 270 -4.04 -14.12 -1.17
N PHE A 271 -4.85 -14.65 -0.24
CA PHE A 271 -4.46 -15.77 0.61
C PHE A 271 -4.34 -17.08 -0.18
N GLN A 272 -5.18 -17.28 -1.21
CA GLN A 272 -5.05 -18.38 -2.16
C GLN A 272 -3.75 -18.27 -2.97
N TYR A 273 -3.47 -17.08 -3.50
CA TYR A 273 -2.21 -16.79 -4.19
C TYR A 273 -1.01 -17.12 -3.30
N TYR A 274 -0.99 -16.59 -2.07
CA TYR A 274 0.07 -16.86 -1.11
C TYR A 274 0.20 -18.36 -0.81
N SER A 275 -0.91 -19.08 -0.62
CA SER A 275 -0.89 -20.53 -0.40
C SER A 275 -0.26 -21.29 -1.58
N ASN A 276 -0.51 -20.84 -2.81
CA ASN A 276 0.03 -21.46 -4.03
C ASN A 276 1.50 -21.14 -4.26
N LEU A 277 1.99 -19.98 -3.81
CA LEU A 277 3.41 -19.62 -3.87
C LEU A 277 4.25 -20.56 -2.99
N PHE A 278 3.78 -20.84 -1.78
CA PHE A 278 4.52 -21.64 -0.82
C PHE A 278 4.01 -23.08 -0.79
N LYS A 279 4.07 -23.78 -1.94
CA LYS A 279 3.80 -25.25 -2.07
C LYS A 279 4.66 -26.13 -1.13
N SER A 280 5.60 -25.53 -0.39
CA SER A 280 6.48 -26.17 0.58
C SER A 280 5.91 -26.27 2.01
N GLY A 281 4.63 -25.92 2.23
CA GLY A 281 4.00 -26.06 3.54
C GLY A 281 4.52 -25.07 4.60
N LYS A 282 5.20 -23.99 4.17
CA LYS A 282 5.61 -22.93 5.09
C LYS A 282 4.41 -22.07 5.46
N PRO A 283 4.14 -21.85 6.76
CA PRO A 283 3.04 -20.98 7.18
C PRO A 283 3.27 -19.55 6.69
N LEU A 284 2.17 -18.82 6.47
CA LEU A 284 2.22 -17.36 6.34
C LEU A 284 2.96 -16.81 7.56
N ASP A 285 4.01 -16.02 7.31
CA ASP A 285 4.78 -15.40 8.38
C ASP A 285 3.84 -14.71 9.38
N TYR A 286 4.15 -14.87 10.67
CA TYR A 286 3.29 -14.37 11.75
C TYR A 286 2.98 -12.87 11.57
N ASN A 287 3.97 -12.08 11.15
CA ASN A 287 3.80 -10.65 11.00
C ASN A 287 2.96 -10.28 9.78
N THR A 288 3.19 -10.96 8.65
CA THR A 288 2.34 -10.81 7.45
C THR A 288 0.89 -11.17 7.77
N ALA A 289 0.65 -12.26 8.48
CA ALA A 289 -0.70 -12.67 8.89
C ALA A 289 -1.35 -11.62 9.81
N LYS A 290 -0.62 -11.14 10.81
CA LYS A 290 -1.07 -10.11 11.74
C LYS A 290 -1.39 -8.79 11.03
N TYR A 291 -0.63 -8.43 10.01
CA TYR A 291 -0.86 -7.23 9.20
C TYR A 291 -2.20 -7.31 8.44
N TYR A 292 -2.44 -8.39 7.71
CA TYR A 292 -3.71 -8.55 6.98
C TYR A 292 -4.91 -8.70 7.91
N MET A 293 -4.77 -9.43 9.02
CA MET A 293 -5.79 -9.48 10.08
C MET A 293 -6.16 -8.07 10.56
N ARG A 294 -5.17 -7.21 10.85
CA ARG A 294 -5.41 -5.83 11.29
C ARG A 294 -6.14 -5.00 10.24
N GLN A 295 -5.79 -5.18 8.96
CA GLN A 295 -6.51 -4.49 7.88
C GLN A 295 -7.97 -4.93 7.83
N ILE A 296 -8.24 -6.24 7.81
CA ILE A 296 -9.59 -6.81 7.82
C ILE A 296 -10.39 -6.29 9.02
N HIS A 297 -9.81 -6.32 10.21
CA HIS A 297 -10.45 -5.81 11.41
C HIS A 297 -10.82 -4.34 11.27
N ASN A 298 -9.96 -3.51 10.68
CA ASN A 298 -10.26 -2.10 10.48
C ASN A 298 -11.35 -1.86 9.41
N ILE A 299 -11.33 -2.61 8.31
CA ILE A 299 -12.32 -2.50 7.22
C ILE A 299 -13.72 -2.89 7.68
N VAL A 300 -13.82 -3.96 8.46
CA VAL A 300 -15.10 -4.59 8.84
C VAL A 300 -15.63 -4.02 10.16
N ALA A 301 -14.76 -3.83 11.17
CA ALA A 301 -15.21 -3.45 12.50
C ALA A 301 -15.31 -1.94 12.71
N CYS A 302 -14.51 -1.12 12.03
CA CYS A 302 -14.51 0.33 12.25
C CYS A 302 -15.41 1.08 11.25
N GLU A 303 -15.80 2.30 11.61
CA GLU A 303 -16.51 3.25 10.74
C GLU A 303 -15.94 4.66 10.88
N GLY A 304 -16.41 5.59 10.03
CA GLY A 304 -16.03 7.00 10.13
C GLY A 304 -14.52 7.21 10.09
N ARG A 305 -13.99 8.02 11.01
CA ARG A 305 -12.54 8.33 11.10
C ARG A 305 -11.70 7.18 11.63
N ASP A 306 -12.30 6.25 12.38
CA ASP A 306 -11.59 5.09 12.91
C ASP A 306 -11.34 4.02 11.84
N ARG A 307 -12.09 4.07 10.72
CA ARG A 307 -11.84 3.26 9.52
C ARG A 307 -10.82 3.95 8.62
N ILE A 308 -9.58 3.46 8.69
CA ILE A 308 -8.41 4.03 8.01
C ILE A 308 -8.05 3.26 6.75
N MET A 309 -8.21 1.93 6.76
CA MET A 309 -7.99 1.08 5.61
C MET A 309 -9.13 1.28 4.62
N ARG A 310 -8.84 2.01 3.54
CA ARG A 310 -9.82 2.45 2.55
C ARG A 310 -9.22 2.31 1.15
N HIS A 311 -9.35 1.14 0.54
CA HIS A 311 -8.92 0.93 -0.84
C HIS A 311 -10.06 1.24 -1.80
N GLN A 312 -9.74 1.94 -2.88
CA GLN A 312 -10.66 2.24 -3.96
C GLN A 312 -10.23 1.53 -5.24
N SER A 313 -11.18 1.37 -6.16
CA SER A 313 -10.92 0.81 -7.48
C SER A 313 -9.85 1.62 -8.24
N LEU A 314 -9.23 0.98 -9.24
CA LEU A 314 -8.25 1.63 -10.11
C LEU A 314 -8.81 2.89 -10.76
N ASP A 315 -10.09 2.86 -11.18
CA ASP A 315 -10.75 4.00 -11.82
C ASP A 315 -10.96 5.16 -10.84
N GLU A 316 -11.37 4.89 -9.61
CA GLU A 316 -11.53 5.93 -8.60
C GLU A 316 -10.20 6.60 -8.23
N TRP A 317 -9.11 5.81 -8.14
CA TRP A 317 -7.77 6.36 -7.94
C TRP A 317 -7.33 7.27 -9.08
N ARG A 318 -7.56 6.84 -10.32
CA ARG A 318 -7.26 7.63 -11.52
C ARG A 318 -8.07 8.92 -11.54
N ASP A 319 -9.37 8.82 -11.31
CA ASP A 319 -10.28 9.97 -11.29
C ASP A 319 -9.87 10.97 -10.22
N LEU A 320 -9.49 10.50 -9.02
CA LEU A 320 -9.00 11.35 -7.93
C LEU A 320 -7.77 12.16 -8.37
N LEU A 321 -6.75 11.50 -8.91
CA LEU A 321 -5.49 12.13 -9.31
C LEU A 321 -5.64 13.04 -10.54
N LEU A 322 -6.40 12.60 -11.55
CA LEU A 322 -6.71 13.40 -12.73
C LEU A 322 -7.49 14.67 -12.35
N THR A 323 -8.50 14.52 -11.49
CA THR A 323 -9.28 15.65 -10.99
C THR A 323 -8.40 16.58 -10.18
N ALA A 324 -7.45 16.06 -9.39
CA ALA A 324 -6.50 16.85 -8.60
C ALA A 324 -5.44 17.59 -9.44
N GLY A 325 -5.47 17.47 -10.77
CA GLY A 325 -4.56 18.15 -11.69
C GLY A 325 -3.23 17.44 -11.86
N PHE A 326 -3.21 16.12 -11.74
CA PHE A 326 -2.09 15.28 -12.18
C PHE A 326 -2.31 14.77 -13.60
N LEU A 327 -1.22 14.40 -14.26
CA LEU A 327 -1.20 13.67 -15.52
C LEU A 327 -0.59 12.30 -15.25
N GLN A 328 -1.22 11.26 -15.78
CA GLN A 328 -0.64 9.94 -15.74
C GLN A 328 0.55 9.86 -16.70
N ILE A 329 1.59 9.18 -16.26
CA ILE A 329 2.72 8.74 -17.08
C ILE A 329 2.54 7.23 -17.28
N PRO A 330 2.17 6.77 -18.50
CA PRO A 330 2.06 5.35 -18.76
C PRO A 330 3.45 4.69 -18.74
N PHE A 331 3.52 3.44 -18.30
CA PHE A 331 4.73 2.64 -18.44
C PHE A 331 4.99 2.34 -19.92
N GLN A 332 6.21 2.55 -20.39
CA GLN A 332 6.56 2.55 -21.82
C GLN A 332 6.96 1.18 -22.39
N LYS A 333 7.09 0.14 -21.54
CA LYS A 333 7.70 -1.14 -21.92
C LYS A 333 6.66 -2.14 -22.44
N ASP A 334 7.08 -3.00 -23.38
CA ASP A 334 6.39 -4.26 -23.69
C ASP A 334 6.41 -5.14 -22.43
N VAL A 335 5.37 -4.97 -21.61
CA VAL A 335 5.12 -5.77 -20.40
C VAL A 335 5.09 -7.27 -20.74
N GLU A 336 4.84 -7.61 -22.02
CA GLU A 336 4.85 -8.96 -22.59
C GLU A 336 6.20 -9.70 -22.43
N ASN A 337 7.32 -9.00 -22.28
CA ASN A 337 8.65 -9.62 -22.10
C ASN A 337 9.09 -9.75 -20.64
N LEU A 338 8.29 -9.29 -19.68
CA LEU A 338 8.55 -9.54 -18.26
C LEU A 338 8.12 -10.99 -17.94
N HIS A 339 8.97 -11.94 -18.30
CA HIS A 339 8.87 -13.28 -17.76
C HIS A 339 9.13 -13.20 -16.26
N ALA A 340 8.02 -13.14 -15.52
CA ALA A 340 8.03 -13.11 -14.08
C ALA A 340 8.97 -14.19 -13.51
N LEU A 341 9.97 -13.74 -12.76
CA LEU A 341 10.89 -14.65 -12.08
C LEU A 341 10.10 -15.44 -11.01
N TYR A 342 9.83 -16.70 -11.33
CA TYR A 342 9.41 -17.82 -10.48
C TYR A 342 8.09 -17.72 -9.69
N TRP A 343 7.47 -16.54 -9.49
CA TRP A 343 6.38 -16.39 -8.50
C TRP A 343 5.24 -15.42 -8.87
N VAL A 344 5.40 -14.59 -9.91
CA VAL A 344 4.30 -13.81 -10.49
C VAL A 344 3.83 -14.54 -11.75
N GLU A 345 2.52 -14.68 -11.98
CA GLU A 345 2.05 -15.35 -13.22
C GLU A 345 1.84 -14.34 -14.35
N GLU A 346 1.39 -13.11 -14.04
CA GLU A 346 1.16 -12.08 -15.06
C GLU A 346 1.36 -10.66 -14.49
N ILE A 347 2.12 -9.85 -15.22
CA ILE A 347 2.11 -8.40 -15.10
C ILE A 347 1.50 -7.89 -16.41
N LYS A 348 0.52 -7.01 -16.31
CA LYS A 348 -0.11 -6.42 -17.49
C LYS A 348 -0.25 -4.92 -17.34
N GLU A 349 -0.34 -4.25 -18.48
CA GLU A 349 -0.75 -2.86 -18.53
C GLU A 349 -2.27 -2.79 -18.48
N GLU A 350 -2.81 -1.99 -17.57
CA GLU A 350 -4.23 -1.64 -17.53
C GLU A 350 -4.39 -0.14 -17.25
N LYS A 351 -4.91 0.60 -18.24
CA LYS A 351 -5.18 2.04 -18.13
C LYS A 351 -3.93 2.82 -17.70
N GLY A 352 -2.80 2.68 -18.38
CA GLY A 352 -1.50 3.27 -18.05
C GLY A 352 -0.89 2.83 -16.71
N CYS A 353 -1.44 1.82 -16.03
CA CYS A 353 -0.92 1.29 -14.78
C CYS A 353 -0.35 -0.12 -15.00
N LEU A 354 0.64 -0.51 -14.20
CA LEU A 354 1.07 -1.90 -14.12
C LEU A 354 0.20 -2.62 -13.10
N VAL A 355 -0.46 -3.69 -13.51
CA VAL A 355 -1.29 -4.51 -12.64
C VAL A 355 -0.63 -5.86 -12.46
N LEU A 356 -0.44 -6.24 -11.20
CA LEU A 356 0.01 -7.55 -10.81
C LEU A 356 -1.20 -8.47 -10.62
N SER A 357 -1.20 -9.60 -11.32
CA SER A 357 -2.22 -10.62 -11.15
C SER A 357 -1.64 -12.03 -11.04
N HIS A 358 -2.44 -12.92 -10.47
CA HIS A 358 -2.23 -14.36 -10.50
C HIS A 358 -3.50 -15.01 -11.00
N LYS A 359 -3.50 -15.49 -12.26
CA LYS A 359 -4.73 -15.85 -12.99
C LYS A 359 -5.70 -14.67 -12.99
N ASP A 360 -6.96 -14.91 -12.65
CA ASP A 360 -8.01 -13.89 -12.56
C ASP A 360 -7.95 -13.05 -11.27
N CYS A 361 -6.98 -13.32 -10.38
CA CYS A 361 -6.83 -12.60 -9.11
C CYS A 361 -5.94 -11.37 -9.26
N LEU A 362 -6.53 -10.18 -9.23
CA LEU A 362 -5.80 -8.90 -9.18
C LEU A 362 -5.27 -8.67 -7.75
N ILE A 363 -3.98 -8.37 -7.63
CA ILE A 363 -3.29 -8.28 -6.33
C ILE A 363 -2.95 -6.84 -5.99
N LEU A 364 -2.19 -6.17 -6.86
CA LEU A 364 -1.79 -4.78 -6.66
C LEU A 364 -1.63 -4.09 -8.00
N PHE A 365 -1.51 -2.77 -7.96
CA PHE A 365 -1.12 -2.00 -9.12
C PHE A 365 -0.07 -0.95 -8.77
N VAL A 366 0.67 -0.51 -9.78
CA VAL A 366 1.59 0.61 -9.74
C VAL A 366 1.17 1.62 -10.80
N SER A 367 1.18 2.89 -10.44
CA SER A 367 0.86 4.00 -11.34
C SER A 367 1.82 5.15 -11.15
N CYS A 368 2.15 5.82 -12.26
CA CYS A 368 3.08 6.93 -12.28
C CYS A 368 2.35 8.21 -12.70
N TRP A 369 2.65 9.31 -12.02
CA TRP A 369 1.94 10.59 -12.19
C TRP A 369 2.91 11.76 -12.12
N ARG A 370 2.54 12.89 -12.73
CA ARG A 370 3.22 14.17 -12.54
C ARG A 370 2.20 15.31 -12.40
N PRO A 371 2.51 16.37 -11.65
CA PRO A 371 1.65 17.55 -11.62
C PRO A 371 1.49 18.19 -13.01
N ARG A 372 0.32 18.74 -13.32
CA ARG A 372 0.12 19.58 -14.51
C ARG A 372 0.84 20.91 -14.32
N ALA A 373 1.59 21.33 -15.35
CA ALA A 373 2.20 22.65 -15.37
C ALA A 373 1.13 23.76 -15.53
N GLY A 374 1.32 24.90 -14.86
CA GLY A 374 0.56 26.13 -15.14
C GLY A 374 -0.70 26.41 -14.29
N GLU A 375 -0.93 25.68 -13.21
CA GLU A 375 -2.06 25.92 -12.30
C GLU A 375 -1.57 26.14 -10.86
N GLU A 376 -1.09 27.34 -10.53
CA GLU A 376 -0.66 27.70 -9.17
C GLU A 376 -1.84 27.85 -8.19
N HIS A 377 -3.07 27.96 -8.71
CA HIS A 377 -4.30 28.19 -7.94
C HIS A 377 -5.37 27.13 -8.24
N PHE A 378 -5.03 25.87 -8.04
CA PHE A 378 -6.01 24.80 -8.17
C PHE A 378 -6.95 24.74 -6.97
N LYS A 379 -8.24 25.01 -7.20
CA LYS A 379 -9.30 24.83 -6.21
C LYS A 379 -9.80 23.39 -6.26
N PHE A 380 -9.16 22.52 -5.49
CA PHE A 380 -9.65 21.15 -5.30
C PHE A 380 -10.86 21.15 -4.35
N ASN A 381 -12.04 20.88 -4.89
CA ASN A 381 -13.25 20.62 -4.10
C ASN A 381 -13.49 19.11 -4.07
N LEU A 382 -12.95 18.46 -3.05
CA LEU A 382 -13.31 17.08 -2.80
C LEU A 382 -14.73 17.03 -2.23
N ASN A 383 -15.67 16.39 -2.93
CA ASN A 383 -17.02 16.21 -2.42
C ASN A 383 -16.98 15.31 -1.19
N SER A 384 -17.06 15.91 0.00
CA SER A 384 -16.94 15.21 1.29
C SER A 384 -17.93 14.04 1.45
N ASN A 385 -19.05 14.05 0.72
CA ASN A 385 -20.03 12.97 0.72
C ASN A 385 -19.52 11.66 0.10
N LYS A 386 -18.49 11.67 -0.77
CA LYS A 386 -17.90 10.43 -1.31
C LYS A 386 -16.86 9.79 -0.40
N LEU A 387 -16.27 10.54 0.54
CA LEU A 387 -15.27 10.02 1.49
C LEU A 387 -15.81 9.78 2.91
N ARG A 388 -16.96 10.39 3.26
CA ARG A 388 -17.59 10.23 4.58
C ARG A 388 -18.53 9.02 4.69
N GLN A 389 -18.76 8.31 3.59
CA GLN A 389 -19.51 7.06 3.59
C GLN A 389 -18.61 5.89 3.99
#